data_AF-E2SLW3-F1
#
_entry.id   AF-E2SLW3-F1
#
_cell.length_a   1.000
_cell.length_b   1.000
_cell.length_c   1.000
_cell.angle_alpha   90.00
_cell.angle_beta   90.00
_cell.angle_gamma   90.00
#
_symmetry.space_group_name_H-M   'P 1'
#
loop_
_entity.id
_entity.type
_entity.pdbx_description
1 polymer ?
#
loop_
_entity_poly.entity_id
_entity_poly.type
_entity_poly.pdbx_seq_one_letter_code
_entity_poly.pdbx_strand_id
1 'polypeptide(L)'
;MKRECDDMKKKIIAGLAVLLCGSVLLQQGYVGAQNTTEKEPEYVSSRLPEDHVFKRIDENGKIIIEDTAKLEAQTKKEQAARENMAKTRGIGGAKDIKYGVVNFKTKSDSGKNTSYTEVGTGYSGYTNGYYAADGAFLGYESNGTKVKFMLSGVVGLVDASEVEILDYDNEDVVQSVNYYVCKNGDIIHNITLNIRQPYYTSSLMVGKQQSYMKSNTVYYSYDGHYFYTSFHQMIDDYRANTRKNSINASQPYYNYYQYVSSRTKTGFTAEDLNGYVKSYLDSLYTAKDTKMYEMGKYFIEYQNTYGANALASFGVAVNESYFGTSSIATSKNNLFGHNAVDSDPGQANGYSSPQNSILDHDKYYVNLWYSTPKYSTYHGAFLGDKASGMNVSYASDPYWGETAAHWMWKVDSYSSRSDAGSKKLVFKDQGAINIRKEASTSSASLYTTPKNGNMAFVVLDKVSGETVSGSNIWYKIQLDTPLNSARSAIDYSGNSYNFNSSYGYIHSSLLSENGYTSDSSGGSDTGANDAYKLGDVNNDGKITPADYVKVKNHIMKKSTLTGKALTAADVNKDGKITPADYVIIKNHIMGKSTIKE
;
A
#
# COMPACT_ATOMS: atom_id res chain seq x y z
N MET A 1 26.71 72.85 -39.19
CA MET A 1 25.38 72.69 -38.55
C MET A 1 24.33 73.00 -39.61
N LYS A 2 23.79 71.95 -40.23
CA LYS A 2 23.06 71.96 -41.50
C LYS A 2 21.67 71.34 -41.28
N ARG A 3 20.65 72.11 -41.68
CA ARG A 3 19.42 71.77 -42.43
C ARG A 3 18.56 70.56 -42.04
N GLU A 4 17.28 70.87 -41.79
CA GLU A 4 16.04 70.29 -42.36
C GLU A 4 16.05 68.81 -42.80
N CYS A 5 15.16 67.98 -42.21
CA CYS A 5 14.04 67.31 -42.88
C CYS A 5 13.25 66.39 -41.91
N ASP A 6 11.94 66.62 -41.86
CA ASP A 6 10.83 65.67 -41.82
C ASP A 6 10.66 64.60 -40.72
N ASP A 7 9.71 64.92 -39.84
CA ASP A 7 8.34 64.37 -39.77
C ASP A 7 8.06 62.87 -39.46
N MET A 8 7.11 62.71 -38.54
CA MET A 8 6.20 61.60 -38.23
C MET A 8 6.68 60.14 -38.43
N LYS A 9 6.92 59.43 -37.31
CA LYS A 9 6.63 57.98 -37.20
C LYS A 9 6.09 57.57 -35.82
N LYS A 10 4.77 57.53 -35.68
CA LYS A 10 4.03 56.68 -34.71
C LYS A 10 3.13 55.72 -35.49
N LYS A 11 3.49 54.43 -35.42
CA LYS A 11 2.70 53.18 -35.45
C LYS A 11 1.60 52.94 -36.51
N ILE A 12 1.50 51.64 -36.86
CA ILE A 12 0.44 50.88 -37.58
C ILE A 12 0.88 50.51 -39.02
N ILE A 13 0.96 49.21 -39.38
CA ILE A 13 0.07 48.38 -40.25
C ILE A 13 0.84 47.03 -40.40
N ALA A 14 0.31 45.80 -40.37
CA ALA A 14 -0.79 45.13 -41.08
C ALA A 14 -1.27 43.89 -40.26
N GLY A 15 -2.49 43.32 -40.36
CA GLY A 15 -3.58 43.45 -41.32
C GLY A 15 -3.66 42.26 -42.30
N LEU A 16 -4.56 41.28 -42.03
CA LEU A 16 -5.25 40.33 -42.96
C LEU A 16 -5.90 39.22 -42.08
N ALA A 17 -7.20 39.13 -41.77
CA ALA A 17 -8.49 39.17 -42.48
C ALA A 17 -9.04 37.78 -42.90
N VAL A 18 -10.38 37.65 -42.78
CA VAL A 18 -11.36 36.63 -43.27
C VAL A 18 -11.94 35.70 -42.16
N LEU A 19 -13.11 36.01 -41.54
CA LEU A 19 -14.55 35.84 -41.96
C LEU A 19 -14.97 34.35 -41.99
N LEU A 20 -16.06 33.81 -41.39
CA LEU A 20 -17.43 34.29 -41.09
C LEU A 20 -18.20 33.34 -40.13
N CYS A 21 -19.10 33.93 -39.32
CA CYS A 21 -20.46 33.50 -38.85
C CYS A 21 -20.68 32.12 -38.22
N GLY A 22 -21.47 31.91 -37.15
CA GLY A 22 -22.43 32.66 -36.32
C GLY A 22 -22.90 31.65 -35.24
N SER A 23 -23.51 31.94 -34.10
CA SER A 23 -24.36 33.02 -33.63
C SER A 23 -24.37 32.99 -32.10
N VAL A 24 -24.44 34.17 -31.50
CA VAL A 24 -24.62 34.43 -30.07
C VAL A 24 -26.02 34.04 -29.62
N LEU A 25 -26.14 33.33 -28.50
CA LEU A 25 -27.23 33.53 -27.54
C LEU A 25 -26.62 33.65 -26.15
N LEU A 26 -26.64 34.88 -25.65
CA LEU A 26 -26.32 35.29 -24.30
C LEU A 26 -27.36 34.70 -23.33
N GLN A 27 -26.91 34.05 -22.27
CA GLN A 27 -27.56 34.21 -20.97
C GLN A 27 -26.50 34.40 -19.89
N GLN A 28 -26.69 35.49 -19.15
CA GLN A 28 -25.75 36.12 -18.25
C GLN A 28 -25.53 35.31 -16.97
N GLY A 29 -24.26 35.26 -16.54
CA GLY A 29 -23.89 35.75 -15.22
C GLY A 29 -24.02 34.78 -14.04
N TYR A 30 -23.00 33.96 -13.84
CA TYR A 30 -22.41 33.79 -12.50
C TYR A 30 -20.89 33.63 -12.67
N VAL A 31 -20.19 34.76 -12.73
CA VAL A 31 -18.72 34.78 -12.66
C VAL A 31 -18.36 34.63 -11.19
N GLY A 32 -18.24 33.39 -10.73
CA GLY A 32 -17.56 33.06 -9.49
C GLY A 32 -16.05 33.07 -9.74
N ALA A 33 -15.34 33.86 -8.96
CA ALA A 33 -13.90 34.09 -9.06
C ALA A 33 -13.09 32.78 -9.14
N GLN A 34 -12.60 32.44 -10.33
CA GLN A 34 -11.42 31.61 -10.49
C GLN A 34 -10.22 32.55 -10.60
N ASN A 35 -9.41 32.63 -9.54
CA ASN A 35 -8.01 33.05 -9.65
C ASN A 35 -7.25 32.72 -8.36
N THR A 36 -6.87 31.44 -8.25
CA THR A 36 -5.54 31.01 -7.77
C THR A 36 -5.27 29.72 -8.52
N THR A 37 -4.28 29.70 -9.42
CA THR A 37 -3.77 28.46 -10.03
C THR A 37 -3.15 27.62 -8.93
N GLU A 38 -3.97 26.77 -8.31
CA GLU A 38 -3.52 25.73 -7.40
C GLU A 38 -2.66 24.75 -8.21
N LYS A 39 -1.37 24.62 -7.86
CA LYS A 39 -0.48 23.67 -8.51
C LYS A 39 -0.88 22.26 -8.08
N GLU A 40 -1.59 21.55 -8.95
CA GLU A 40 -1.95 20.15 -8.77
C GLU A 40 -0.66 19.30 -8.59
N PRO A 41 -0.72 18.19 -7.83
CA PRO A 41 0.43 17.33 -7.64
C PRO A 41 0.88 16.80 -9.01
N GLU A 42 2.17 16.94 -9.30
CA GLU A 42 2.71 16.51 -10.58
C GLU A 42 2.48 15.00 -10.76
N TYR A 43 2.05 14.66 -11.98
CA TYR A 43 1.70 13.30 -12.39
C TYR A 43 2.88 12.34 -12.18
N VAL A 44 2.56 11.05 -11.99
CA VAL A 44 3.45 9.87 -11.99
C VAL A 44 4.85 10.19 -12.54
N SER A 45 5.80 10.44 -11.64
CA SER A 45 7.18 10.63 -12.06
C SER A 45 7.78 9.29 -12.46
N SER A 46 8.46 9.26 -13.60
CA SER A 46 9.28 8.10 -14.01
C SER A 46 10.46 7.86 -13.06
N ARG A 47 10.74 8.81 -12.14
CA ARG A 47 11.86 8.78 -11.22
C ARG A 47 11.51 9.29 -9.82
N LEU A 48 12.09 8.67 -8.79
CA LEU A 48 12.16 9.21 -7.43
C LEU A 48 13.13 10.41 -7.35
N PRO A 49 13.01 11.27 -6.32
CA PRO A 49 13.98 12.35 -6.06
C PRO A 49 15.42 11.82 -5.91
N GLU A 50 16.42 12.64 -6.24
CA GLU A 50 17.84 12.23 -6.18
C GLU A 50 18.33 11.91 -4.76
N ASP A 51 17.77 12.58 -3.75
CA ASP A 51 18.09 12.40 -2.33
C ASP A 51 17.18 11.37 -1.64
N HIS A 52 16.48 10.55 -2.42
CA HIS A 52 15.56 9.55 -1.88
C HIS A 52 16.29 8.46 -1.06
N VAL A 53 15.68 8.09 0.06
CA VAL A 53 16.21 7.11 1.01
C VAL A 53 15.27 5.93 1.14
N PHE A 54 15.80 4.72 0.92
CA PHE A 54 15.06 3.48 1.10
C PHE A 54 15.06 3.05 2.57
N LYS A 55 13.93 2.47 2.98
CA LYS A 55 13.68 2.04 4.36
C LYS A 55 12.93 0.73 4.41
N ARG A 56 13.02 0.06 5.55
CA ARG A 56 12.21 -1.11 5.88
C ARG A 56 11.86 -1.12 7.36
N ILE A 57 10.91 -1.96 7.74
CA ILE A 57 10.56 -2.23 9.13
C ILE A 57 11.03 -3.64 9.47
N ASP A 58 11.91 -3.79 10.46
CA ASP A 58 12.35 -5.12 10.89
C ASP A 58 11.27 -5.88 11.69
N GLU A 59 11.54 -7.13 12.01
CA GLU A 59 10.64 -8.02 12.75
C GLU A 59 10.25 -7.51 14.16
N ASN A 60 11.01 -6.56 14.71
CA ASN A 60 10.75 -5.93 16.00
C ASN A 60 9.98 -4.60 15.85
N GLY A 61 9.61 -4.23 14.63
CA GLY A 61 8.90 -2.99 14.34
C GLY A 61 9.82 -1.76 14.25
N LYS A 62 11.15 -1.94 14.15
CA LYS A 62 12.09 -0.82 14.05
C LYS A 62 12.34 -0.46 12.59
N ILE A 63 12.31 0.85 12.30
CA ILE A 63 12.70 1.37 10.99
C ILE A 63 14.22 1.26 10.80
N ILE A 64 14.64 0.64 9.71
CA ILE A 64 16.03 0.58 9.27
C ILE A 64 16.18 1.34 7.95
N ILE A 65 17.15 2.25 7.93
CA ILE A 65 17.56 2.97 6.73
C ILE A 65 18.51 2.12 5.92
N GLU A 66 18.23 1.96 4.64
CA GLU A 66 19.08 1.20 3.73
C GLU A 66 20.22 2.04 3.15
N ASP A 67 21.33 1.37 2.88
CA ASP A 67 22.44 1.95 2.13
C ASP A 67 22.14 1.84 0.63
N THR A 68 21.56 2.89 0.07
CA THR A 68 21.16 2.96 -1.34
C THR A 68 22.31 2.61 -2.29
N ALA A 69 23.53 3.10 -2.02
CA ALA A 69 24.69 2.84 -2.86
C ALA A 69 25.07 1.35 -2.86
N LYS A 70 24.97 0.67 -1.71
CA LYS A 70 25.16 -0.80 -1.66
C LYS A 70 24.07 -1.54 -2.42
N LEU A 71 22.80 -1.14 -2.28
CA LEU A 71 21.70 -1.75 -3.02
C LEU A 71 21.88 -1.62 -4.54
N GLU A 72 22.26 -0.44 -5.02
CA GLU A 72 22.53 -0.18 -6.44
C GLU A 72 23.75 -0.97 -6.95
N ALA A 73 24.83 -1.01 -6.17
CA ALA A 73 26.03 -1.77 -6.52
C ALA A 73 25.74 -3.28 -6.63
N GLN A 74 24.89 -3.82 -5.75
CA GLN A 74 24.43 -5.20 -5.83
C GLN A 74 23.58 -5.43 -7.09
N THR A 75 22.58 -4.58 -7.32
CA THR A 75 21.68 -4.71 -8.47
C THR A 75 22.45 -4.59 -9.79
N LYS A 76 23.48 -3.75 -9.87
CA LYS A 76 24.37 -3.62 -11.01
C LYS A 76 25.16 -4.91 -11.30
N LYS A 77 25.62 -5.62 -10.26
CA LYS A 77 26.30 -6.93 -10.42
C LYS A 77 25.33 -7.99 -10.95
N GLU A 78 24.12 -8.04 -10.40
CA GLU A 78 23.07 -8.96 -10.83
C GLU A 78 22.67 -8.69 -12.29
N GLN A 79 22.50 -7.42 -12.67
CA GLN A 79 22.25 -7.02 -14.05
C GLN A 79 23.36 -7.48 -15.01
N ALA A 80 24.63 -7.23 -14.67
CA ALA A 80 25.76 -7.67 -15.49
C ALA A 80 25.82 -9.20 -15.64
N ALA A 81 25.50 -9.94 -14.58
CA ALA A 81 25.43 -11.40 -14.62
C ALA A 81 24.33 -11.89 -15.59
N ARG A 82 23.15 -11.27 -15.57
CA ARG A 82 22.05 -11.58 -16.50
C ARG A 82 22.42 -11.29 -17.95
N GLU A 83 23.00 -10.13 -18.23
CA GLU A 83 23.44 -9.75 -19.58
C GLU A 83 24.50 -10.72 -20.13
N ASN A 84 25.42 -11.17 -19.28
CA ASN A 84 26.41 -12.18 -19.66
C ASN A 84 25.78 -13.56 -19.92
N MET A 85 24.80 -13.98 -19.11
CA MET A 85 24.05 -15.22 -19.34
C MET A 85 23.27 -15.17 -20.66
N ALA A 86 22.61 -14.05 -20.96
CA ALA A 86 21.87 -13.86 -22.21
C ALA A 86 22.77 -13.94 -23.45
N LYS A 87 24.00 -13.42 -23.37
CA LYS A 87 25.01 -13.51 -24.44
C LYS A 87 25.56 -14.92 -24.65
N THR A 88 25.74 -15.68 -23.56
CA THR A 88 26.43 -16.99 -23.60
C THR A 88 25.51 -18.17 -23.89
N ARG A 89 24.25 -18.13 -23.46
CA ARG A 89 23.30 -19.26 -23.61
C ARG A 89 22.27 -19.05 -24.73
N GLY A 90 22.30 -17.90 -25.41
CA GLY A 90 21.17 -17.41 -26.18
C GLY A 90 19.99 -17.08 -25.25
N ILE A 91 18.96 -16.40 -25.75
CA ILE A 91 17.73 -16.15 -24.98
C ILE A 91 16.97 -17.48 -24.89
N GLY A 92 17.42 -18.37 -24.02
CA GLY A 92 16.70 -19.58 -23.62
C GLY A 92 15.39 -19.13 -23.01
N GLY A 93 14.32 -19.30 -23.76
CA GLY A 93 13.08 -18.56 -23.61
C GLY A 93 12.47 -18.73 -22.22
N ALA A 94 12.10 -17.61 -21.61
CA ALA A 94 11.09 -17.57 -20.56
C ALA A 94 9.71 -18.12 -21.01
N LYS A 95 9.59 -18.66 -22.23
CA LYS A 95 8.37 -19.22 -22.82
C LYS A 95 7.87 -20.51 -22.15
N ASP A 96 8.71 -21.20 -21.37
CA ASP A 96 8.34 -22.48 -20.73
C ASP A 96 8.17 -22.41 -19.19
N ILE A 97 8.20 -21.22 -18.58
CA ILE A 97 8.03 -21.08 -17.12
C ILE A 97 6.55 -21.24 -16.76
N LYS A 98 6.20 -22.40 -16.19
CA LYS A 98 4.83 -22.66 -15.73
C LYS A 98 4.50 -21.85 -14.48
N TYR A 99 5.35 -21.83 -13.45
CA TYR A 99 5.09 -21.09 -12.22
C TYR A 99 6.18 -20.05 -12.04
N GLY A 100 5.89 -18.81 -12.44
CA GLY A 100 6.88 -17.75 -12.50
C GLY A 100 6.68 -16.64 -11.47
N VAL A 101 7.77 -15.97 -11.15
CA VAL A 101 7.81 -14.72 -10.40
C VAL A 101 8.35 -13.63 -11.32
N VAL A 102 7.71 -12.47 -11.33
CA VAL A 102 8.21 -11.26 -12.01
C VAL A 102 9.14 -10.54 -11.05
N ASN A 103 10.41 -10.39 -11.42
CA ASN A 103 11.38 -9.56 -10.73
C ASN A 103 11.35 -8.14 -11.30
N PHE A 104 10.93 -7.17 -10.49
CA PHE A 104 10.93 -5.74 -10.79
C PHE A 104 12.25 -5.04 -10.44
N LYS A 105 13.13 -5.67 -9.66
CA LYS A 105 14.44 -5.13 -9.29
C LYS A 105 15.47 -5.39 -10.39
N THR A 106 15.24 -4.79 -11.55
CA THR A 106 16.08 -4.98 -12.74
C THR A 106 17.02 -3.81 -13.01
N LYS A 107 16.68 -2.61 -12.54
CA LYS A 107 17.37 -1.36 -12.83
C LYS A 107 18.47 -1.08 -11.80
N SER A 108 19.70 -0.84 -12.24
CA SER A 108 20.81 -0.48 -11.35
C SER A 108 20.66 0.91 -10.70
N ASP A 109 19.78 1.75 -11.24
CA ASP A 109 19.47 3.08 -10.75
C ASP A 109 18.18 3.01 -9.92
N SER A 110 18.30 3.16 -8.61
CA SER A 110 17.21 2.99 -7.65
C SER A 110 16.13 4.06 -7.78
N GLY A 111 16.45 5.20 -8.39
CA GLY A 111 15.49 6.25 -8.67
C GLY A 111 14.47 5.86 -9.74
N LYS A 112 14.75 4.91 -10.63
CA LYS A 112 13.89 4.64 -11.78
C LYS A 112 12.70 3.74 -11.44
N ASN A 113 11.51 4.23 -11.75
CA ASN A 113 10.29 3.46 -11.64
C ASN A 113 10.07 2.56 -12.88
N THR A 114 9.34 1.47 -12.69
CA THR A 114 8.83 0.60 -13.74
C THR A 114 7.37 0.96 -13.99
N SER A 115 7.04 1.41 -15.20
CA SER A 115 5.66 1.73 -15.58
C SER A 115 4.92 0.50 -16.09
N TYR A 116 3.60 0.47 -15.91
CA TYR A 116 2.70 -0.56 -16.41
C TYR A 116 1.34 0.02 -16.81
N THR A 117 0.54 -0.77 -17.50
CA THR A 117 -0.88 -0.47 -17.78
C THR A 117 -1.75 -1.45 -17.00
N GLU A 118 -2.68 -0.96 -16.18
CA GLU A 118 -3.67 -1.79 -15.50
C GLU A 118 -4.61 -2.43 -16.54
N VAL A 119 -4.77 -3.75 -16.48
CA VAL A 119 -5.56 -4.52 -17.45
C VAL A 119 -7.04 -4.16 -17.42
N GLY A 120 -7.63 -3.96 -16.24
CA GLY A 120 -9.08 -3.76 -16.10
C GLY A 120 -9.57 -2.35 -16.45
N THR A 121 -8.75 -1.33 -16.26
CA THR A 121 -9.14 0.08 -16.46
C THR A 121 -8.43 0.74 -17.64
N GLY A 122 -7.26 0.24 -18.04
CA GLY A 122 -6.35 0.88 -18.98
C GLY A 122 -5.55 2.04 -18.37
N TYR A 123 -5.64 2.28 -17.06
CA TYR A 123 -4.87 3.33 -16.40
C TYR A 123 -3.37 3.01 -16.38
N SER A 124 -2.55 4.05 -16.53
CA SER A 124 -1.11 3.94 -16.33
C SER A 124 -0.81 3.86 -14.83
N GLY A 125 0.09 2.97 -14.45
CA GLY A 125 0.60 2.84 -13.09
C GLY A 125 2.11 2.64 -13.07
N TYR A 126 2.67 2.59 -11.86
CA TYR A 126 4.11 2.49 -11.65
C TYR A 126 4.44 1.80 -10.32
N THR A 127 5.61 1.16 -10.30
CA THR A 127 6.20 0.52 -9.11
C THR A 127 7.71 0.70 -9.11
N ASN A 128 8.38 0.50 -7.97
CA ASN A 128 9.83 0.51 -7.88
C ASN A 128 10.36 -0.78 -7.21
N GLY A 129 11.24 -1.48 -7.94
CA GLY A 129 11.79 -2.77 -7.51
C GLY A 129 12.67 -2.74 -6.25
N TYR A 130 13.05 -1.55 -5.76
CA TYR A 130 13.80 -1.41 -4.51
C TYR A 130 12.90 -1.41 -3.26
N TYR A 131 11.58 -1.22 -3.42
CA TYR A 131 10.60 -1.35 -2.32
C TYR A 131 9.94 -2.73 -2.23
N ALA A 132 9.75 -3.37 -3.38
CA ALA A 132 9.33 -4.76 -3.47
C ALA A 132 9.84 -5.35 -4.77
N ALA A 133 10.55 -6.47 -4.68
CA ALA A 133 11.21 -7.04 -5.84
C ALA A 133 10.26 -7.87 -6.71
N ASP A 134 9.19 -8.45 -6.16
CA ASP A 134 8.45 -9.54 -6.80
C ASP A 134 6.97 -9.27 -7.06
N GLY A 135 6.45 -9.88 -8.13
CA GLY A 135 5.02 -10.04 -8.41
C GLY A 135 4.74 -11.42 -9.02
N ALA A 136 3.46 -11.84 -9.03
CA ALA A 136 3.05 -13.08 -9.67
C ALA A 136 3.12 -12.99 -11.19
N PHE A 137 3.75 -13.96 -11.86
CA PHE A 137 3.78 -14.03 -13.33
C PHE A 137 2.52 -14.73 -13.88
N LEU A 138 1.69 -13.97 -14.60
CA LEU A 138 0.42 -14.46 -15.14
C LEU A 138 0.52 -14.88 -16.62
N GLY A 139 1.61 -14.53 -17.31
CA GLY A 139 1.86 -14.95 -18.68
C GLY A 139 2.43 -13.83 -19.54
N TYR A 140 2.72 -14.18 -20.80
CA TYR A 140 3.07 -13.21 -21.83
C TYR A 140 1.83 -12.79 -22.62
N GLU A 141 1.78 -11.51 -23.00
CA GLU A 141 0.80 -10.97 -23.93
C GLU A 141 1.52 -10.23 -25.09
N SER A 142 0.76 -9.77 -26.09
CA SER A 142 1.28 -9.00 -27.23
C SER A 142 2.49 -9.67 -27.91
N ASN A 143 2.35 -10.97 -28.23
CA ASN A 143 3.39 -11.79 -28.85
C ASN A 143 4.72 -11.86 -28.05
N GLY A 144 4.65 -11.71 -26.73
CA GLY A 144 5.81 -11.80 -25.83
C GLY A 144 6.46 -10.46 -25.51
N THR A 145 5.95 -9.34 -26.04
CA THR A 145 6.48 -8.00 -25.74
C THR A 145 6.01 -7.45 -24.39
N LYS A 146 4.88 -7.96 -23.88
CA LYS A 146 4.33 -7.59 -22.58
C LYS A 146 4.29 -8.79 -21.64
N VAL A 147 4.58 -8.53 -20.37
CA VAL A 147 4.39 -9.47 -19.25
C VAL A 147 3.13 -9.05 -18.50
N LYS A 148 2.22 -10.01 -18.31
CA LYS A 148 1.07 -9.86 -17.41
C LYS A 148 1.48 -10.30 -16.01
N PHE A 149 1.18 -9.47 -15.01
CA PHE A 149 1.55 -9.73 -13.63
C PHE A 149 0.44 -9.36 -12.65
N MET A 150 0.56 -9.84 -11.41
CA MET A 150 -0.15 -9.28 -10.26
C MET A 150 0.84 -8.80 -9.20
N LEU A 151 0.62 -7.59 -8.67
CA LEU A 151 1.41 -6.96 -7.61
C LEU A 151 0.49 -6.04 -6.80
N SER A 152 0.44 -6.17 -5.47
CA SER A 152 -0.31 -5.26 -4.58
C SER A 152 -1.73 -4.94 -5.09
N GLY A 153 -2.51 -5.99 -5.36
CA GLY A 153 -3.89 -5.88 -5.82
C GLY A 153 -4.07 -5.65 -7.32
N VAL A 154 -3.08 -5.06 -8.01
CA VAL A 154 -3.22 -4.69 -9.43
C VAL A 154 -2.80 -5.81 -10.36
N VAL A 155 -3.60 -6.03 -11.41
CA VAL A 155 -3.20 -6.82 -12.59
C VAL A 155 -2.72 -5.87 -13.67
N GLY A 156 -1.43 -5.95 -14.02
CA GLY A 156 -0.80 -5.02 -14.96
C GLY A 156 -0.14 -5.71 -16.15
N LEU A 157 0.10 -4.92 -17.19
CA LEU A 157 0.97 -5.23 -18.33
C LEU A 157 2.20 -4.33 -18.31
N VAL A 158 3.38 -4.95 -18.22
CA VAL A 158 4.69 -4.28 -18.25
C VAL A 158 5.47 -4.71 -19.48
N ASP A 159 6.32 -3.84 -20.02
CA ASP A 159 7.25 -4.23 -21.08
C ASP A 159 8.18 -5.35 -20.60
N ALA A 160 8.27 -6.42 -21.38
CA ALA A 160 9.09 -7.58 -21.04
C ALA A 160 10.59 -7.24 -20.89
N SER A 161 11.05 -6.13 -21.49
CA SER A 161 12.41 -5.62 -21.35
C SER A 161 12.67 -4.92 -20.01
N GLU A 162 11.62 -4.51 -19.29
CA GLU A 162 11.72 -3.76 -18.05
C GLU A 162 11.79 -4.66 -16.80
N VAL A 163 11.50 -5.95 -16.96
CA VAL A 163 11.40 -6.94 -15.87
C VAL A 163 12.15 -8.22 -16.23
N GLU A 164 12.35 -9.09 -15.24
CA GLU A 164 12.92 -10.42 -15.41
C GLU A 164 11.90 -11.47 -14.93
N ILE A 165 11.72 -12.55 -15.69
CA ILE A 165 10.85 -13.67 -15.26
C ILE A 165 11.71 -14.80 -14.75
N LEU A 166 11.44 -15.23 -13.52
CA LEU A 166 12.16 -16.29 -12.84
C LEU A 166 11.23 -17.47 -12.58
N ASP A 167 11.77 -18.68 -12.71
CA ASP A 167 11.07 -19.91 -12.34
C ASP A 167 11.02 -20.04 -10.81
N TYR A 168 9.82 -20.07 -10.24
CA TYR A 168 9.61 -20.19 -8.81
C TYR A 168 10.22 -21.48 -8.26
N ASP A 169 10.15 -22.58 -9.03
CA ASP A 169 10.63 -23.89 -8.60
C ASP A 169 12.16 -24.01 -8.67
N ASN A 170 12.85 -22.98 -9.16
CA ASN A 170 14.31 -22.91 -9.17
C ASN A 170 14.84 -22.22 -7.91
N GLU A 171 15.00 -23.00 -6.83
CA GLU A 171 15.43 -22.52 -5.51
C GLU A 171 16.85 -21.89 -5.49
N ASP A 172 17.71 -22.22 -6.46
CA ASP A 172 19.03 -21.58 -6.61
C ASP A 172 18.90 -20.11 -7.07
N VAL A 173 17.78 -19.78 -7.70
CA VAL A 173 17.49 -18.48 -8.31
C VAL A 173 16.47 -17.69 -7.50
N VAL A 174 15.35 -18.32 -7.15
CA VAL A 174 14.26 -17.74 -6.34
C VAL A 174 14.42 -18.23 -4.91
N GLN A 175 15.06 -17.40 -4.08
CA GLN A 175 15.31 -17.69 -2.67
C GLN A 175 14.29 -17.02 -1.73
N SER A 176 13.51 -16.05 -2.23
CA SER A 176 12.43 -15.41 -1.48
C SER A 176 11.33 -14.85 -2.38
N VAL A 177 10.09 -14.86 -1.88
CA VAL A 177 8.91 -14.18 -2.42
C VAL A 177 8.11 -13.58 -1.28
N ASN A 178 7.26 -12.59 -1.54
CA ASN A 178 6.36 -12.05 -0.52
C ASN A 178 5.48 -13.15 0.07
N TYR A 179 5.28 -13.10 1.39
CA TYR A 179 4.37 -14.01 2.08
C TYR A 179 3.78 -13.40 3.35
N TYR A 180 2.66 -13.94 3.79
CA TYR A 180 2.00 -13.58 5.03
C TYR A 180 2.15 -14.71 6.05
N VAL A 181 2.26 -14.36 7.33
CA VAL A 181 2.28 -15.32 8.44
C VAL A 181 1.46 -14.77 9.60
N CYS A 182 0.69 -15.64 10.24
CA CYS A 182 -0.02 -15.28 11.47
C CYS A 182 0.90 -15.51 12.69
N LYS A 183 1.25 -14.44 13.40
CA LYS A 183 2.14 -14.49 14.57
C LYS A 183 1.50 -13.69 15.71
N ASN A 184 1.38 -14.30 16.88
CA ASN A 184 0.81 -13.68 18.08
C ASN A 184 -0.59 -13.05 17.87
N GLY A 185 -1.42 -13.67 17.02
CA GLY A 185 -2.76 -13.16 16.71
C GLY A 185 -2.80 -12.01 15.70
N ASP A 186 -1.67 -11.67 15.08
CA ASP A 186 -1.57 -10.67 14.01
C ASP A 186 -1.17 -11.31 12.67
N ILE A 187 -1.67 -10.78 11.56
CA ILE A 187 -1.23 -11.10 10.21
C ILE A 187 -0.03 -10.21 9.89
N ILE A 188 1.11 -10.82 9.60
CA ILE A 188 2.35 -10.14 9.24
C ILE A 188 2.67 -10.41 7.77
N HIS A 189 2.76 -9.36 6.96
CA HIS A 189 3.26 -9.41 5.60
C HIS A 189 4.78 -9.25 5.60
N ASN A 190 5.51 -10.23 5.06
CA ASN A 190 6.95 -10.19 4.91
C ASN A 190 7.31 -9.94 3.44
N ILE A 191 7.97 -8.81 3.20
CA ILE A 191 8.28 -8.30 1.86
C ILE A 191 9.72 -8.64 1.49
N THR A 192 9.93 -9.13 0.26
CA THR A 192 11.26 -9.32 -0.31
C THR A 192 11.74 -8.10 -1.10
N LEU A 193 12.94 -7.62 -0.77
CA LEU A 193 13.64 -6.58 -1.55
C LEU A 193 14.66 -7.17 -2.53
N ASN A 194 14.85 -8.49 -2.53
CA ASN A 194 15.67 -9.19 -3.51
C ASN A 194 15.32 -10.69 -3.53
N ILE A 195 14.67 -11.12 -4.61
CA ILE A 195 14.25 -12.50 -4.84
C ILE A 195 15.42 -13.50 -4.80
N ARG A 196 16.64 -13.06 -5.12
CA ARG A 196 17.85 -13.90 -5.16
C ARG A 196 18.54 -14.01 -3.81
N GLN A 197 17.95 -13.46 -2.76
CA GLN A 197 18.47 -13.52 -1.39
C GLN A 197 17.43 -14.17 -0.48
N PRO A 198 17.86 -14.95 0.52
CA PRO A 198 16.95 -15.67 1.41
C PRO A 198 16.41 -14.80 2.55
N TYR A 199 16.72 -13.49 2.54
CA TYR A 199 16.39 -12.59 3.63
C TYR A 199 15.18 -11.74 3.29
N TYR A 200 14.14 -11.86 4.12
CA TYR A 200 12.98 -10.98 4.11
C TYR A 200 13.31 -9.71 4.86
N THR A 201 12.96 -8.57 4.27
CA THR A 201 13.59 -7.32 4.65
C THR A 201 12.62 -6.44 5.43
N SER A 202 11.34 -6.40 5.03
CA SER A 202 10.30 -5.64 5.74
C SER A 202 9.20 -6.54 6.29
N SER A 203 8.78 -6.33 7.54
CA SER A 203 7.69 -7.05 8.19
C SER A 203 6.58 -6.07 8.61
N LEU A 204 5.43 -6.15 7.94
CA LEU A 204 4.29 -5.25 8.16
C LEU A 204 3.14 -5.95 8.89
N MET A 205 2.63 -5.37 9.97
CA MET A 205 1.35 -5.80 10.54
C MET A 205 0.21 -5.30 9.65
N VAL A 206 -0.54 -6.24 9.07
CA VAL A 206 -1.64 -5.96 8.13
C VAL A 206 -3.00 -6.35 8.71
N GLY A 207 -3.06 -6.57 10.02
CA GLY A 207 -4.28 -6.72 10.82
C GLY A 207 -4.28 -7.94 11.72
N LYS A 208 -5.46 -8.28 12.25
CA LYS A 208 -5.63 -9.38 13.19
C LYS A 208 -5.82 -10.71 12.46
N GLN A 209 -5.25 -11.78 13.03
CA GLN A 209 -5.41 -13.14 12.55
C GLN A 209 -6.90 -13.48 12.46
N GLN A 210 -7.31 -14.04 11.34
CA GLN A 210 -8.69 -14.47 11.10
C GLN A 210 -8.90 -15.91 11.55
N SER A 211 -10.13 -16.28 11.87
CA SER A 211 -10.51 -17.61 12.40
C SER A 211 -10.13 -18.78 11.46
N TYR A 212 -10.10 -18.54 10.15
CA TYR A 212 -9.69 -19.53 9.13
C TYR A 212 -8.17 -19.61 8.93
N MET A 213 -7.39 -18.72 9.54
CA MET A 213 -5.93 -18.72 9.47
C MET A 213 -5.31 -19.45 10.65
N LYS A 214 -4.24 -20.21 10.37
CA LYS A 214 -3.44 -20.94 11.36
C LYS A 214 -2.20 -20.14 11.72
N SER A 215 -1.90 -20.09 13.01
CA SER A 215 -0.68 -19.44 13.50
C SER A 215 0.57 -20.16 12.97
N ASN A 216 1.63 -19.39 12.73
CA ASN A 216 2.92 -19.84 12.19
C ASN A 216 2.85 -20.55 10.82
N THR A 217 1.73 -20.41 10.09
CA THR A 217 1.58 -20.93 8.72
C THR A 217 1.89 -19.83 7.71
N VAL A 218 2.63 -20.19 6.66
CA VAL A 218 2.94 -19.31 5.53
C VAL A 218 1.76 -19.28 4.55
N TYR A 219 1.41 -18.08 4.12
CA TYR A 219 0.38 -17.82 3.13
C TYR A 219 0.91 -16.93 2.00
N TYR A 220 0.49 -17.20 0.77
CA TYR A 220 0.81 -16.40 -0.41
C TYR A 220 -0.39 -15.58 -0.83
N SER A 221 -0.13 -14.32 -1.19
CA SER A 221 -1.10 -13.43 -1.81
C SER A 221 -0.37 -12.26 -2.46
N TYR A 222 -0.68 -11.94 -3.72
CA TYR A 222 -0.27 -10.66 -4.33
C TYR A 222 -1.43 -9.67 -4.45
N ASP A 223 -2.63 -10.02 -3.97
CA ASP A 223 -3.75 -9.08 -3.84
C ASP A 223 -4.01 -8.62 -2.41
N GLY A 224 -3.41 -9.27 -1.40
CA GLY A 224 -3.60 -8.95 0.01
C GLY A 224 -5.00 -9.30 0.54
N HIS A 225 -5.83 -9.96 -0.28
CA HIS A 225 -7.24 -10.21 0.00
C HIS A 225 -7.57 -11.70 0.10
N TYR A 226 -6.99 -12.50 -0.79
CA TYR A 226 -7.18 -13.94 -0.86
C TYR A 226 -5.86 -14.65 -0.57
N PHE A 227 -5.87 -15.59 0.38
CA PHE A 227 -4.68 -16.23 0.89
C PHE A 227 -4.60 -17.70 0.48
N TYR A 228 -3.42 -18.14 0.08
CA TYR A 228 -3.16 -19.50 -0.38
C TYR A 228 -2.06 -20.16 0.42
N THR A 229 -2.16 -21.45 0.70
CA THR A 229 -1.06 -22.23 1.29
C THR A 229 -0.10 -22.81 0.23
N SER A 230 -0.40 -22.61 -1.06
CA SER A 230 0.42 -23.06 -2.19
C SER A 230 0.60 -21.93 -3.20
N PHE A 231 1.84 -21.63 -3.53
CA PHE A 231 2.19 -20.66 -4.56
C PHE A 231 1.64 -21.09 -5.93
N HIS A 232 1.77 -22.38 -6.28
CA HIS A 232 1.26 -22.96 -7.53
C HIS A 232 -0.25 -22.77 -7.69
N GLN A 233 -1.03 -23.08 -6.65
CA GLN A 233 -2.48 -22.90 -6.68
C GLN A 233 -2.90 -21.43 -6.82
N MET A 234 -2.18 -20.51 -6.18
CA MET A 234 -2.41 -19.07 -6.33
C MET A 234 -2.20 -18.64 -7.79
N ILE A 235 -1.10 -19.04 -8.42
CA ILE A 235 -0.82 -18.70 -9.83
C ILE A 235 -1.88 -19.30 -10.77
N ASP A 236 -2.27 -20.56 -10.56
CA ASP A 236 -3.30 -21.23 -11.37
C ASP A 236 -4.64 -20.50 -11.26
N ASP A 237 -5.05 -20.10 -10.05
CA ASP A 237 -6.28 -19.35 -9.81
C ASP A 237 -6.23 -17.94 -10.40
N TYR A 238 -5.12 -17.22 -10.25
CA TYR A 238 -4.96 -15.88 -10.81
C TYR A 238 -5.06 -15.89 -12.34
N ARG A 239 -4.46 -16.89 -13.02
CA ARG A 239 -4.55 -17.04 -14.47
C ARG A 239 -5.95 -17.40 -14.95
N ALA A 240 -6.67 -18.21 -14.16
CA ALA A 240 -8.06 -18.56 -14.42
C ALA A 240 -9.04 -17.46 -13.96
N ASN A 241 -8.55 -16.33 -13.46
CA ASN A 241 -9.34 -15.24 -12.89
C ASN A 241 -10.38 -15.73 -11.85
N THR A 242 -9.93 -16.60 -10.95
CA THR A 242 -10.72 -17.15 -9.85
C THR A 242 -9.95 -17.05 -8.54
N ARG A 243 -10.58 -17.43 -7.42
CA ARG A 243 -10.00 -17.50 -6.08
C ARG A 243 -10.37 -18.79 -5.34
N LYS A 244 -10.88 -19.78 -6.06
CA LYS A 244 -11.52 -21.00 -5.54
C LYS A 244 -10.65 -21.81 -4.57
N ASN A 245 -9.33 -21.78 -4.73
CA ASN A 245 -8.38 -22.54 -3.92
C ASN A 245 -7.79 -21.73 -2.75
N SER A 246 -8.18 -20.45 -2.62
CA SER A 246 -7.80 -19.67 -1.45
C SER A 246 -8.53 -20.18 -0.20
N ILE A 247 -7.91 -20.02 0.96
CA ILE A 247 -8.50 -20.44 2.25
C ILE A 247 -9.73 -19.62 2.63
N ASN A 248 -9.96 -18.51 1.94
CA ASN A 248 -11.05 -17.56 2.17
C ASN A 248 -11.77 -17.18 0.85
N ALA A 249 -11.95 -18.17 -0.05
CA ALA A 249 -12.53 -17.95 -1.39
C ALA A 249 -13.90 -17.27 -1.41
N SER A 250 -14.72 -17.46 -0.36
CA SER A 250 -16.05 -16.85 -0.24
C SER A 250 -16.05 -15.45 0.37
N GLN A 251 -14.96 -15.04 1.03
CA GLN A 251 -14.89 -13.78 1.76
C GLN A 251 -13.47 -13.21 1.70
N PRO A 252 -13.22 -12.24 0.79
CA PRO A 252 -11.94 -11.54 0.76
C PRO A 252 -11.70 -10.79 2.07
N TYR A 253 -10.44 -10.79 2.49
CA TYR A 253 -9.97 -10.00 3.60
C TYR A 253 -9.65 -8.57 3.15
N TYR A 254 -9.99 -7.57 3.94
CA TYR A 254 -9.50 -6.21 3.76
C TYR A 254 -8.87 -5.73 5.05
N ASN A 255 -7.60 -5.33 4.99
CA ASN A 255 -6.91 -4.70 6.10
C ASN A 255 -7.63 -3.39 6.46
N TYR A 256 -8.30 -3.37 7.62
CA TYR A 256 -9.21 -2.28 7.99
C TYR A 256 -8.56 -0.90 7.87
N TYR A 257 -7.36 -0.72 8.41
CA TYR A 257 -6.68 0.58 8.39
C TYR A 257 -6.16 0.98 7.01
N GLN A 258 -5.96 0.03 6.11
CA GLN A 258 -5.60 0.31 4.73
C GLN A 258 -6.82 0.78 3.91
N TYR A 259 -8.02 0.31 4.24
CA TYR A 259 -9.23 0.51 3.44
C TYR A 259 -10.31 1.38 4.08
N VAL A 260 -10.20 1.71 5.37
CA VAL A 260 -11.11 2.68 6.01
C VAL A 260 -10.91 4.06 5.38
N SER A 261 -12.01 4.71 5.04
CA SER A 261 -11.96 6.03 4.41
C SER A 261 -11.31 7.07 5.33
N SER A 262 -10.49 7.94 4.76
CA SER A 262 -9.98 9.17 5.38
C SER A 262 -11.12 10.10 5.80
N ARG A 263 -12.35 9.90 5.31
CA ARG A 263 -13.56 10.64 5.72
C ARG A 263 -14.22 10.07 6.98
N THR A 264 -13.45 9.38 7.80
CA THR A 264 -13.84 8.95 9.14
C THR A 264 -13.11 9.77 10.19
N LYS A 265 -13.64 9.80 11.41
CA LYS A 265 -12.93 10.37 12.56
C LYS A 265 -12.36 9.25 13.41
N THR A 266 -11.07 9.31 13.66
CA THR A 266 -10.44 8.45 14.66
C THR A 266 -10.87 8.83 16.07
N GLY A 267 -11.02 7.85 16.95
CA GLY A 267 -11.30 8.04 18.37
C GLY A 267 -10.05 8.26 19.25
N PHE A 268 -8.85 8.12 18.68
CA PHE A 268 -7.58 8.36 19.38
C PHE A 268 -7.37 9.85 19.64
N THR A 269 -6.78 10.18 20.78
CA THR A 269 -6.52 11.58 21.17
C THR A 269 -5.12 12.03 20.78
N ALA A 270 -4.84 13.33 20.92
CA ALA A 270 -3.50 13.85 20.74
C ALA A 270 -2.48 13.18 21.68
N GLU A 271 -2.90 12.85 22.90
CA GLU A 271 -2.09 12.16 23.91
C GLU A 271 -1.79 10.71 23.50
N ASP A 272 -2.73 9.98 22.90
CA ASP A 272 -2.48 8.64 22.37
C ASP A 272 -1.38 8.68 21.29
N LEU A 273 -1.52 9.59 20.32
CA LEU A 273 -0.56 9.76 19.22
C LEU A 273 0.83 10.16 19.74
N ASN A 274 0.89 11.21 20.58
CA ASN A 274 2.14 11.68 21.17
C ASN A 274 2.78 10.62 22.07
N GLY A 275 1.96 9.89 22.84
CA GLY A 275 2.39 8.81 23.71
C GLY A 275 3.07 7.68 22.94
N TYR A 276 2.50 7.30 21.79
CA TYR A 276 3.11 6.30 20.91
C TYR A 276 4.45 6.78 20.32
N VAL A 277 4.52 8.00 19.80
CA VAL A 277 5.78 8.58 19.29
C VAL A 277 6.84 8.61 20.38
N LYS A 278 6.48 9.06 21.58
CA LYS A 278 7.37 9.08 22.74
C LYS A 278 7.85 7.67 23.12
N SER A 279 6.95 6.69 23.14
CA SER A 279 7.29 5.31 23.44
C SER A 279 8.25 4.71 22.42
N TYR A 280 8.14 5.09 21.15
CA TYR A 280 8.98 4.57 20.08
C TYR A 280 10.37 5.24 20.04
N LEU A 281 10.42 6.56 20.19
CA LEU A 281 11.65 7.35 20.12
C LEU A 281 12.43 7.40 21.44
N ASP A 282 11.76 7.15 22.56
CA ASP A 282 12.31 7.20 23.91
C ASP A 282 13.07 8.52 24.17
N SER A 283 14.38 8.48 24.41
CA SER A 283 15.20 9.68 24.66
C SER A 283 15.26 10.67 23.48
N LEU A 284 14.92 10.23 22.27
CA LEU A 284 14.87 11.10 21.07
C LEU A 284 13.55 11.87 20.95
N TYR A 285 12.60 11.67 21.87
CA TYR A 285 11.36 12.46 21.89
C TYR A 285 11.59 13.85 22.47
N THR A 286 12.22 14.72 21.68
CA THR A 286 12.44 16.13 22.00
C THR A 286 12.08 17.02 20.81
N ALA A 287 11.77 18.30 21.07
CA ALA A 287 11.49 19.27 20.00
C ALA A 287 12.67 19.49 19.04
N LYS A 288 13.89 19.11 19.43
CA LYS A 288 15.10 19.20 18.61
C LYS A 288 15.25 18.00 17.69
N ASP A 289 14.99 16.80 18.20
CA ASP A 289 15.37 15.55 17.54
C ASP A 289 14.24 14.97 16.67
N THR A 290 12.98 15.35 16.92
CA THR A 290 11.84 14.98 16.07
C THR A 290 10.91 16.15 15.78
N LYS A 291 10.44 16.21 14.53
CA LYS A 291 9.37 17.14 14.11
C LYS A 291 7.96 16.65 14.42
N MET A 292 7.81 15.47 15.02
CA MET A 292 6.53 14.97 15.53
C MET A 292 6.34 15.26 17.03
N TYR A 293 7.29 15.93 17.69
CA TYR A 293 7.16 16.33 19.09
C TYR A 293 5.87 17.13 19.34
N GLU A 294 4.96 16.57 20.15
CA GLU A 294 3.66 17.17 20.51
C GLU A 294 2.75 17.55 19.33
N MET A 295 2.94 16.96 18.15
CA MET A 295 2.16 17.29 16.95
C MET A 295 0.77 16.64 16.90
N GLY A 296 0.45 15.70 17.80
CA GLY A 296 -0.84 14.99 17.85
C GLY A 296 -2.06 15.92 17.78
N LYS A 297 -2.00 17.10 18.40
CA LYS A 297 -3.10 18.07 18.41
C LYS A 297 -3.47 18.59 17.01
N TYR A 298 -2.50 18.75 16.11
CA TYR A 298 -2.74 19.29 14.77
C TYR A 298 -3.36 18.26 13.84
N PHE A 299 -2.98 16.98 13.95
CA PHE A 299 -3.68 15.90 13.26
C PHE A 299 -5.17 15.88 13.65
N ILE A 300 -5.49 16.02 14.94
CA ILE A 300 -6.87 16.06 15.42
C ILE A 300 -7.62 17.33 14.96
N GLU A 301 -6.97 18.48 15.00
CA GLU A 301 -7.53 19.75 14.51
C GLU A 301 -7.91 19.66 13.03
N TYR A 302 -7.00 19.15 12.20
CA TYR A 302 -7.17 19.09 10.75
C TYR A 302 -8.08 17.95 10.29
N GLN A 303 -8.21 16.88 11.08
CA GLN A 303 -9.32 15.94 10.93
C GLN A 303 -10.68 16.62 11.04
N ASN A 304 -10.85 17.48 12.05
CA ASN A 304 -12.13 18.14 12.28
C ASN A 304 -12.42 19.22 11.23
N THR A 305 -11.38 19.85 10.69
CA THR A 305 -11.50 20.94 9.73
C THR A 305 -11.65 20.42 8.29
N TYR A 306 -10.75 19.55 7.85
CA TYR A 306 -10.62 19.11 6.46
C TYR A 306 -11.14 17.69 6.21
N GLY A 307 -11.59 16.99 7.25
CA GLY A 307 -12.11 15.64 7.11
C GLY A 307 -11.05 14.64 6.65
N ALA A 308 -9.84 14.77 7.20
CA ALA A 308 -8.72 13.86 7.02
C ALA A 308 -8.54 13.02 8.29
N ASN A 309 -8.77 11.71 8.24
CA ASN A 309 -8.65 10.85 9.42
C ASN A 309 -7.27 11.03 10.07
N ALA A 310 -7.23 11.50 11.31
CA ALA A 310 -5.99 11.90 11.98
C ALA A 310 -5.02 10.74 12.16
N LEU A 311 -5.52 9.53 12.39
CA LEU A 311 -4.69 8.33 12.54
C LEU A 311 -4.07 7.92 11.20
N ALA A 312 -4.80 8.07 10.09
CA ALA A 312 -4.27 7.83 8.74
C ALA A 312 -3.19 8.85 8.37
N SER A 313 -3.47 10.15 8.55
CA SER A 313 -2.47 11.21 8.33
C SER A 313 -1.24 11.04 9.23
N PHE A 314 -1.43 10.62 10.48
CA PHE A 314 -0.33 10.25 11.38
C PHE A 314 0.50 9.08 10.84
N GLY A 315 -0.15 7.99 10.39
CA GLY A 315 0.53 6.82 9.83
C GLY A 315 1.36 7.17 8.59
N VAL A 316 0.83 8.04 7.72
CA VAL A 316 1.58 8.58 6.57
C VAL A 316 2.76 9.42 7.04
N ALA A 317 2.57 10.35 7.98
CA ALA A 317 3.65 11.17 8.52
C ALA A 317 4.78 10.32 9.11
N VAL A 318 4.45 9.30 9.92
CA VAL A 318 5.44 8.37 10.48
C VAL A 318 6.19 7.66 9.36
N ASN A 319 5.47 7.14 8.38
CA ASN A 319 6.04 6.45 7.24
C ASN A 319 7.04 7.39 6.53
N GLU A 320 6.59 8.54 6.03
CA GLU A 320 7.41 9.44 5.21
C GLU A 320 8.60 10.09 5.93
N SER A 321 8.49 10.32 7.24
CA SER A 321 9.48 11.11 7.98
C SER A 321 10.30 10.38 9.03
N TYR A 322 10.12 9.06 9.19
CA TYR A 322 10.77 8.29 10.27
C TYR A 322 10.40 8.83 11.64
N PHE A 323 9.10 8.91 11.96
CA PHE A 323 8.65 9.59 13.19
C PHE A 323 9.19 11.02 13.32
N GLY A 324 9.33 11.75 12.20
CA GLY A 324 9.82 13.13 12.17
C GLY A 324 11.33 13.32 12.34
N THR A 325 12.14 12.25 12.29
CA THR A 325 13.60 12.33 12.47
C THR A 325 14.39 12.33 11.15
N SER A 326 13.72 12.24 9.99
CA SER A 326 14.39 12.29 8.69
C SER A 326 15.15 13.61 8.49
N SER A 327 16.16 13.60 7.63
CA SER A 327 16.88 14.83 7.24
C SER A 327 15.93 15.87 6.65
N ILE A 328 14.98 15.43 5.81
CA ILE A 328 13.95 16.28 5.21
C ILE A 328 13.03 16.85 6.28
N ALA A 329 12.55 16.04 7.23
CA ALA A 329 11.71 16.53 8.31
C ALA A 329 12.46 17.53 9.18
N THR A 330 13.65 17.18 9.66
CA THR A 330 14.42 18.01 10.59
C THR A 330 14.87 19.33 9.97
N SER A 331 15.27 19.35 8.70
CA SER A 331 15.76 20.55 8.00
C SER A 331 14.66 21.39 7.33
N LYS A 332 13.60 20.76 6.82
CA LYS A 332 12.53 21.41 6.04
C LYS A 332 11.19 21.46 6.75
N ASN A 333 11.11 21.02 8.01
CA ASN A 333 9.86 20.82 8.76
C ASN A 333 8.80 20.05 7.96
N ASN A 334 9.23 19.08 7.16
CA ASN A 334 8.38 18.38 6.22
C ASN A 334 8.18 16.92 6.64
N LEU A 335 7.01 16.63 7.21
CA LEU A 335 6.68 15.29 7.71
C LEU A 335 6.24 14.31 6.62
N PHE A 336 6.07 14.75 5.38
CA PHE A 336 5.36 13.97 4.37
C PHE A 336 6.10 13.85 3.03
N GLY A 337 7.26 14.49 2.87
CA GLY A 337 8.09 14.40 1.67
C GLY A 337 7.57 15.18 0.45
N HIS A 338 6.43 15.85 0.56
CA HIS A 338 5.86 16.68 -0.50
C HIS A 338 6.62 17.98 -0.73
N ASN A 339 6.59 18.52 -1.95
CA ASN A 339 6.92 19.93 -2.17
C ASN A 339 5.85 20.82 -1.50
N ALA A 340 6.27 21.92 -0.90
CA ALA A 340 5.36 22.91 -0.34
C ALA A 340 4.57 23.61 -1.46
N VAL A 341 3.30 23.90 -1.22
CA VAL A 341 2.39 24.43 -2.26
C VAL A 341 2.61 25.95 -2.44
N ASP A 342 2.73 26.38 -3.71
CA ASP A 342 3.19 27.69 -4.26
C ASP A 342 2.60 29.01 -3.70
N SER A 343 1.81 28.97 -2.62
CA SER A 343 1.28 30.18 -1.99
C SER A 343 2.35 31.09 -1.35
N ASP A 344 3.62 30.63 -1.26
CA ASP A 344 4.76 31.44 -0.85
C ASP A 344 6.05 31.02 -1.61
N PRO A 345 6.60 31.88 -2.49
CA PRO A 345 7.82 31.60 -3.28
C PRO A 345 9.08 31.26 -2.46
N GLY A 346 9.07 31.44 -1.13
CA GLY A 346 10.16 31.03 -0.24
C GLY A 346 10.21 29.53 0.09
N GLN A 347 9.19 28.75 -0.27
CA GLN A 347 8.95 27.40 0.25
C GLN A 347 9.66 26.26 -0.51
N ALA A 348 10.46 26.57 -1.54
CA ALA A 348 11.43 25.60 -2.10
C ALA A 348 12.40 25.07 -1.02
N ASN A 349 12.51 25.78 0.11
CA ASN A 349 13.36 25.45 1.26
C ASN A 349 12.66 24.68 2.39
N GLY A 350 11.36 24.34 2.27
CA GLY A 350 10.59 23.65 3.31
C GLY A 350 9.55 24.51 4.01
N TYR A 351 8.74 23.87 4.88
CA TYR A 351 7.66 24.49 5.63
C TYR A 351 8.18 25.36 6.79
N SER A 352 7.44 26.42 7.12
CA SER A 352 7.77 27.28 8.27
C SER A 352 7.61 26.58 9.63
N SER A 353 6.81 25.50 9.70
CA SER A 353 6.67 24.65 10.88
C SER A 353 6.20 23.24 10.50
N PRO A 354 6.40 22.23 11.36
CA PRO A 354 5.88 20.88 11.11
C PRO A 354 4.35 20.87 11.04
N GLN A 355 3.69 21.69 11.86
CA GLN A 355 2.24 21.93 11.79
C GLN A 355 1.80 22.30 10.37
N ASN A 356 2.51 23.20 9.69
CA ASN A 356 2.13 23.63 8.35
C ASN A 356 2.26 22.50 7.31
N SER A 357 3.19 21.56 7.51
CA SER A 357 3.24 20.37 6.67
C SER A 357 2.03 19.44 6.87
N ILE A 358 1.50 19.35 8.10
CA ILE A 358 0.27 18.58 8.40
C ILE A 358 -0.95 19.29 7.81
N LEU A 359 -1.01 20.61 7.94
CA LEU A 359 -2.05 21.45 7.35
C LEU A 359 -2.16 21.21 5.84
N ASP A 360 -1.05 21.35 5.12
CA ASP A 360 -1.02 21.21 3.66
C ASP A 360 -1.35 19.78 3.23
N HIS A 361 -0.86 18.77 3.95
CA HIS A 361 -1.21 17.38 3.69
C HIS A 361 -2.72 17.15 3.81
N ASP A 362 -3.31 17.51 4.95
CA ASP A 362 -4.73 17.24 5.21
C ASP A 362 -5.65 18.08 4.32
N LYS A 363 -5.26 19.33 4.03
CA LYS A 363 -6.05 20.25 3.20
C LYS A 363 -5.96 19.94 1.71
N TYR A 364 -4.76 19.81 1.15
CA TYR A 364 -4.58 19.70 -0.30
C TYR A 364 -4.50 18.24 -0.74
N TYR A 365 -3.68 17.42 -0.08
CA TYR A 365 -3.51 16.03 -0.49
C TYR A 365 -4.73 15.20 -0.14
N VAL A 366 -5.12 15.17 1.14
CA VAL A 366 -6.24 14.34 1.57
C VAL A 366 -7.57 14.95 1.14
N ASN A 367 -7.87 16.20 1.50
CA ASN A 367 -9.21 16.74 1.29
C ASN A 367 -9.53 17.07 -0.18
N LEU A 368 -8.54 17.44 -1.00
CA LEU A 368 -8.76 17.79 -2.41
C LEU A 368 -8.27 16.69 -3.35
N TRP A 369 -6.96 16.56 -3.52
CA TRP A 369 -6.37 15.88 -4.68
C TRP A 369 -6.64 14.38 -4.68
N TYR A 370 -6.57 13.72 -3.53
CA TYR A 370 -6.75 12.28 -3.44
C TYR A 370 -8.18 11.84 -3.09
N SER A 371 -9.11 12.79 -2.96
CA SER A 371 -10.50 12.50 -2.57
C SER A 371 -11.56 13.10 -3.51
N THR A 372 -11.14 13.77 -4.58
CA THR A 372 -12.07 14.50 -5.46
C THR A 372 -11.94 14.09 -6.93
N PRO A 373 -13.05 13.71 -7.62
CA PRO A 373 -13.05 13.25 -9.02
C PRO A 373 -12.49 14.20 -10.07
N LYS A 374 -12.24 15.47 -9.73
CA LYS A 374 -11.59 16.43 -10.62
C LYS A 374 -10.13 16.05 -10.90
N TYR A 375 -9.45 15.46 -9.91
CA TYR A 375 -8.02 15.20 -9.97
C TYR A 375 -7.76 13.76 -10.40
N SER A 376 -6.76 13.57 -11.26
CA SER A 376 -6.35 12.23 -11.73
C SER A 376 -5.79 11.34 -10.63
N THR A 377 -5.40 11.91 -9.49
CA THR A 377 -4.94 11.21 -8.29
C THR A 377 -6.07 10.55 -7.51
N TYR A 378 -7.34 10.79 -7.85
CA TYR A 378 -8.47 10.20 -7.14
C TYR A 378 -8.76 8.77 -7.58
N HIS A 379 -8.48 7.83 -6.67
CA HIS A 379 -8.79 6.40 -6.81
C HIS A 379 -9.57 5.83 -5.60
N GLY A 380 -10.14 6.72 -4.78
CA GLY A 380 -10.77 6.42 -3.49
C GLY A 380 -10.07 7.13 -2.32
N ALA A 381 -10.83 7.67 -1.38
CA ALA A 381 -10.30 8.42 -0.24
C ALA A 381 -9.86 7.51 0.92
N PHE A 382 -8.94 6.58 0.68
CA PHE A 382 -8.33 5.66 1.66
C PHE A 382 -6.90 5.31 1.22
N LEU A 383 -6.07 4.75 2.10
CA LEU A 383 -4.65 4.49 1.80
C LEU A 383 -4.46 3.52 0.62
N GLY A 384 -5.11 2.36 0.69
CA GLY A 384 -5.25 1.41 -0.41
C GLY A 384 -3.95 0.72 -0.84
N ASP A 385 -3.92 0.33 -2.12
CA ASP A 385 -2.89 -0.49 -2.76
C ASP A 385 -2.65 0.00 -4.21
N LYS A 386 -2.04 -0.82 -5.06
CA LYS A 386 -1.81 -0.44 -6.46
C LYS A 386 -3.03 -0.57 -7.37
N ALA A 387 -4.13 -1.15 -6.88
CA ALA A 387 -5.40 -1.21 -7.59
C ALA A 387 -6.36 -0.07 -7.21
N SER A 388 -6.28 0.46 -5.98
CA SER A 388 -7.22 1.48 -5.50
C SER A 388 -6.69 2.31 -4.33
N GLY A 389 -7.30 3.47 -4.09
CA GLY A 389 -6.88 4.38 -3.02
C GLY A 389 -5.67 5.23 -3.36
N MET A 390 -5.11 5.90 -2.36
CA MET A 390 -4.03 6.88 -2.51
C MET A 390 -2.76 6.27 -3.12
N ASN A 391 -2.43 5.03 -2.76
CA ASN A 391 -1.19 4.36 -3.17
C ASN A 391 -1.04 4.19 -4.70
N VAL A 392 -2.15 4.24 -5.45
CA VAL A 392 -2.11 4.21 -6.93
C VAL A 392 -1.25 5.33 -7.50
N SER A 393 -1.39 6.55 -6.95
CA SER A 393 -0.73 7.76 -7.50
C SER A 393 0.24 8.45 -6.52
N TYR A 394 0.26 8.04 -5.25
CA TYR A 394 1.03 8.73 -4.22
C TYR A 394 2.49 8.30 -4.16
N ALA A 395 2.77 6.99 -4.20
CA ALA A 395 4.12 6.44 -4.00
C ALA A 395 4.47 5.40 -5.07
N SER A 396 5.75 5.19 -5.37
CA SER A 396 6.16 4.05 -6.21
C SER A 396 6.32 2.75 -5.42
N ASP A 397 6.37 2.83 -4.09
CA ASP A 397 6.31 1.66 -3.21
C ASP A 397 4.93 0.99 -3.33
N PRO A 398 4.85 -0.27 -3.82
CA PRO A 398 3.57 -0.96 -3.96
C PRO A 398 2.89 -1.22 -2.62
N TYR A 399 3.60 -1.24 -1.50
CA TYR A 399 3.08 -1.50 -0.15
C TYR A 399 3.08 -0.26 0.74
N TRP A 400 3.11 0.94 0.15
CA TRP A 400 3.05 2.21 0.88
C TRP A 400 1.82 2.29 1.80
N GLY A 401 0.64 1.92 1.28
CA GLY A 401 -0.61 1.95 2.03
C GLY A 401 -0.62 0.95 3.20
N GLU A 402 -0.02 -0.24 3.01
CA GLU A 402 0.17 -1.20 4.10
C GLU A 402 1.15 -0.68 5.16
N THR A 403 2.20 0.02 4.75
CA THR A 403 3.21 0.59 5.68
C THR A 403 2.61 1.71 6.52
N ALA A 404 1.79 2.59 5.93
CA ALA A 404 1.05 3.57 6.70
C ALA A 404 0.03 2.90 7.66
N ALA A 405 -0.72 1.90 7.18
CA ALA A 405 -1.67 1.14 8.00
C ALA A 405 -0.99 0.34 9.12
N HIS A 406 0.24 -0.13 8.94
CA HIS A 406 1.05 -0.76 9.99
C HIS A 406 1.15 0.17 11.21
N TRP A 407 1.50 1.44 10.99
CA TRP A 407 1.67 2.38 12.11
C TRP A 407 0.35 2.69 12.80
N MET A 408 -0.76 2.68 12.07
CA MET A 408 -2.11 2.77 12.65
C MET A 408 -2.39 1.56 13.55
N TRP A 409 -2.07 0.34 13.10
CA TRP A 409 -2.17 -0.87 13.93
C TRP A 409 -1.29 -0.85 15.17
N LYS A 410 -0.09 -0.25 15.09
CA LYS A 410 0.80 -0.13 16.23
C LYS A 410 0.29 0.86 17.28
N VAL A 411 -0.29 1.99 16.85
CA VAL A 411 -0.97 2.92 17.76
C VAL A 411 -2.18 2.24 18.39
N ASP A 412 -2.98 1.50 17.61
CA ASP A 412 -4.13 0.76 18.11
C ASP A 412 -3.73 -0.28 19.17
N SER A 413 -2.67 -1.05 18.90
CA SER A 413 -2.17 -2.05 19.84
C SER A 413 -1.46 -1.45 21.06
N TYR A 414 -1.04 -0.18 21.00
CA TYR A 414 -0.42 0.54 22.11
C TYR A 414 -1.46 1.14 23.07
N SER A 415 -2.59 1.61 22.55
CA SER A 415 -3.65 2.23 23.35
C SER A 415 -4.64 1.18 23.88
N SER A 416 -5.48 1.62 24.82
CA SER A 416 -6.70 0.88 25.22
C SER A 416 -7.89 1.15 24.29
N ARG A 417 -7.74 2.10 23.36
CA ARG A 417 -8.72 2.43 22.32
C ARG A 417 -8.43 1.62 21.06
N SER A 418 -9.49 1.31 20.32
CA SER A 418 -9.38 0.68 19.00
C SER A 418 -10.42 1.28 18.06
N ASP A 419 -9.98 1.68 16.86
CA ASP A 419 -10.89 2.06 15.78
C ASP A 419 -11.11 0.89 14.80
N ALA A 420 -10.36 -0.20 14.94
CA ALA A 420 -10.43 -1.36 14.06
C ALA A 420 -11.84 -1.93 14.00
N GLY A 421 -12.42 -1.99 12.79
CA GLY A 421 -13.78 -2.49 12.59
C GLY A 421 -14.90 -1.57 13.09
N SER A 422 -14.60 -0.36 13.58
CA SER A 422 -15.62 0.58 14.09
C SER A 422 -16.55 1.15 13.00
N LYS A 423 -16.19 0.96 11.72
CA LYS A 423 -16.98 1.38 10.56
C LYS A 423 -17.30 0.18 9.67
N LYS A 424 -18.55 0.13 9.20
CA LYS A 424 -18.96 -0.82 8.17
C LYS A 424 -18.44 -0.37 6.81
N LEU A 425 -17.60 -1.20 6.20
CA LEU A 425 -17.05 -0.98 4.86
C LEU A 425 -17.82 -1.78 3.83
N VAL A 426 -18.04 -1.18 2.67
CA VAL A 426 -18.57 -1.84 1.48
C VAL A 426 -17.69 -1.50 0.29
N PHE A 427 -17.57 -2.42 -0.66
CA PHE A 427 -16.58 -2.34 -1.73
C PHE A 427 -17.25 -2.36 -3.09
N LYS A 428 -16.75 -1.53 -3.99
CA LYS A 428 -17.20 -1.48 -5.38
C LYS A 428 -16.22 -2.28 -6.25
N ASP A 429 -16.77 -3.12 -7.12
CA ASP A 429 -16.03 -3.78 -8.18
C ASP A 429 -15.54 -2.80 -9.26
N GLN A 430 -14.84 -3.29 -10.27
CA GLN A 430 -14.45 -2.46 -11.40
C GLN A 430 -15.67 -1.86 -12.13
N GLY A 431 -15.47 -0.69 -12.72
CA GLY A 431 -16.52 0.09 -13.38
C GLY A 431 -16.86 1.37 -12.63
N ALA A 432 -17.40 2.35 -13.36
CA ALA A 432 -17.78 3.64 -12.80
C ALA A 432 -19.22 3.58 -12.28
N ILE A 433 -19.48 4.05 -11.06
CA ILE A 433 -20.83 4.15 -10.51
C ILE A 433 -21.19 5.60 -10.21
N ASN A 434 -22.47 5.93 -10.37
CA ASN A 434 -23.00 7.24 -10.00
C ASN A 434 -23.37 7.26 -8.53
N ILE A 435 -22.81 8.22 -7.80
CA ILE A 435 -23.19 8.51 -6.43
C ILE A 435 -24.39 9.44 -6.46
N ARG A 436 -25.51 8.99 -5.89
CA ARG A 436 -26.81 9.67 -6.02
C ARG A 436 -27.07 10.61 -4.85
N LYS A 437 -27.78 11.70 -5.13
CA LYS A 437 -28.22 12.65 -4.08
C LYS A 437 -29.27 12.03 -3.15
N GLU A 438 -30.16 11.21 -3.71
CA GLU A 438 -31.22 10.48 -3.00
C GLU A 438 -31.21 9.00 -3.38
N ALA A 439 -31.95 8.15 -2.65
CA ALA A 439 -32.06 6.71 -2.88
C ALA A 439 -32.91 6.35 -4.12
N SER A 440 -32.55 6.90 -5.28
CA SER A 440 -33.20 6.67 -6.58
C SER A 440 -32.24 6.92 -7.72
N THR A 441 -32.37 6.13 -8.79
CA THR A 441 -31.56 6.23 -10.01
C THR A 441 -31.90 7.47 -10.85
N SER A 442 -33.10 8.04 -10.68
CA SER A 442 -33.49 9.28 -11.34
C SER A 442 -33.01 10.54 -10.62
N SER A 443 -32.57 10.41 -9.37
CA SER A 443 -32.01 11.54 -8.61
C SER A 443 -30.69 12.02 -9.20
N ALA A 444 -30.39 13.31 -8.96
CA ALA A 444 -29.16 13.94 -9.43
C ALA A 444 -27.93 13.12 -9.02
N SER A 445 -27.02 12.91 -9.97
CA SER A 445 -25.69 12.38 -9.67
C SER A 445 -24.87 13.49 -9.00
N LEU A 446 -24.35 13.23 -7.82
CA LEU A 446 -23.41 14.13 -7.14
C LEU A 446 -22.04 14.07 -7.81
N TYR A 447 -21.59 12.86 -8.13
CA TYR A 447 -20.42 12.59 -8.96
C TYR A 447 -20.39 11.11 -9.37
N THR A 448 -19.46 10.77 -10.25
CA THR A 448 -19.19 9.39 -10.68
C THR A 448 -17.83 8.95 -10.17
N THR A 449 -17.73 7.73 -9.65
CA THR A 449 -16.46 7.16 -9.20
C THR A 449 -15.54 6.86 -10.39
N PRO A 450 -14.21 6.73 -10.17
CA PRO A 450 -13.33 6.17 -11.17
C PRO A 450 -13.64 4.68 -11.42
N LYS A 451 -13.01 4.10 -12.44
CA LYS A 451 -13.26 2.72 -12.88
C LYS A 451 -12.56 1.65 -12.05
N ASN A 452 -11.63 2.01 -11.16
CA ASN A 452 -10.87 1.04 -10.38
C ASN A 452 -11.77 0.17 -9.49
N GLY A 453 -11.39 -1.09 -9.29
CA GLY A 453 -12.07 -1.99 -8.36
C GLY A 453 -11.65 -1.74 -6.91
N ASN A 454 -12.15 -2.56 -5.99
CA ASN A 454 -11.82 -2.54 -4.56
C ASN A 454 -11.97 -1.17 -3.87
N MET A 455 -12.80 -0.29 -4.44
CA MET A 455 -13.00 1.05 -3.87
C MET A 455 -13.92 0.94 -2.65
N ALA A 456 -13.39 1.30 -1.47
CA ALA A 456 -14.10 1.21 -0.20
C ALA A 456 -14.98 2.44 0.06
N PHE A 457 -16.16 2.20 0.64
CA PHE A 457 -17.06 3.23 1.16
C PHE A 457 -17.45 2.92 2.60
N VAL A 458 -17.66 3.97 3.39
CA VAL A 458 -18.20 3.87 4.75
C VAL A 458 -19.70 4.01 4.71
N VAL A 459 -20.41 3.01 5.21
CA VAL A 459 -21.88 3.03 5.33
C VAL A 459 -22.27 3.81 6.57
N LEU A 460 -23.10 4.83 6.39
CA LEU A 460 -23.74 5.61 7.46
C LEU A 460 -25.09 5.03 7.83
N ASP A 461 -25.86 4.55 6.85
CA ASP A 461 -27.19 3.99 7.06
C ASP A 461 -27.62 3.09 5.89
N LYS A 462 -28.64 2.25 6.10
CA LYS A 462 -29.31 1.45 5.09
C LYS A 462 -30.75 1.94 4.95
N VAL A 463 -31.12 2.42 3.77
CA VAL A 463 -32.44 3.01 3.50
C VAL A 463 -33.18 2.23 2.41
N SER A 464 -34.51 2.34 2.41
CA SER A 464 -35.34 1.85 1.30
C SER A 464 -35.50 2.94 0.24
N GLY A 465 -35.39 2.58 -1.03
CA GLY A 465 -35.50 3.50 -2.16
C GLY A 465 -36.10 2.83 -3.39
N GLU A 466 -35.79 3.39 -4.56
CA GLU A 466 -36.18 2.80 -5.85
C GLU A 466 -35.67 1.35 -5.98
N THR A 467 -36.50 0.46 -6.51
CA THR A 467 -36.12 -0.95 -6.70
C THR A 467 -35.24 -1.11 -7.94
N VAL A 468 -34.02 -1.60 -7.75
CA VAL A 468 -33.06 -1.90 -8.83
C VAL A 468 -32.65 -3.37 -8.70
N SER A 469 -32.73 -4.10 -9.81
CA SER A 469 -32.37 -5.53 -9.85
C SER A 469 -33.06 -6.37 -8.76
N GLY A 470 -34.33 -6.07 -8.46
CA GLY A 470 -35.15 -6.80 -7.48
C GLY A 470 -34.86 -6.46 -6.00
N SER A 471 -33.97 -5.52 -5.70
CA SER A 471 -33.71 -5.02 -4.35
C SER A 471 -34.14 -3.55 -4.26
N ASN A 472 -34.70 -3.14 -3.12
CA ASN A 472 -35.01 -1.74 -2.82
C ASN A 472 -34.00 -1.11 -1.84
N ILE A 473 -32.87 -1.79 -1.60
CA ILE A 473 -31.90 -1.41 -0.59
C ILE A 473 -30.87 -0.43 -1.18
N TRP A 474 -30.72 0.71 -0.51
CA TRP A 474 -29.67 1.68 -0.78
C TRP A 474 -28.82 1.91 0.46
N TYR A 475 -27.51 2.08 0.28
CA TYR A 475 -26.62 2.53 1.33
C TYR A 475 -26.50 4.05 1.28
N LYS A 476 -26.77 4.70 2.41
CA LYS A 476 -26.31 6.06 2.67
C LYS A 476 -24.83 5.96 3.03
N ILE A 477 -23.97 6.61 2.27
CA ILE A 477 -22.51 6.54 2.46
C ILE A 477 -21.94 7.91 2.82
N GLN A 478 -20.84 7.91 3.55
CA GLN A 478 -19.99 9.09 3.69
C GLN A 478 -19.27 9.32 2.36
N LEU A 479 -19.34 10.54 1.82
CA LEU A 479 -18.73 10.85 0.53
C LEU A 479 -17.25 11.16 0.67
N ASP A 480 -16.46 10.74 -0.31
CA ASP A 480 -15.05 11.11 -0.41
C ASP A 480 -14.86 12.62 -0.60
N THR A 481 -15.84 13.31 -1.17
CA THR A 481 -15.75 14.72 -1.55
C THR A 481 -16.69 15.59 -0.70
N PRO A 482 -16.26 16.79 -0.26
CA PRO A 482 -17.15 17.72 0.43
C PRO A 482 -18.22 18.25 -0.54
N LEU A 483 -19.41 18.48 -0.02
CA LEU A 483 -20.50 19.13 -0.77
C LEU A 483 -20.73 20.56 -0.31
N ASN A 484 -21.21 21.41 -1.21
CA ASN A 484 -21.75 22.71 -0.82
C ASN A 484 -22.96 22.57 0.12
N SER A 485 -23.33 23.66 0.82
CA SER A 485 -24.42 23.64 1.82
C SER A 485 -25.77 23.17 1.27
N ALA A 486 -26.02 23.34 -0.03
CA ALA A 486 -27.24 22.89 -0.70
C ALA A 486 -27.20 21.40 -1.12
N ARG A 487 -26.08 20.70 -0.89
CA ARG A 487 -25.81 19.34 -1.36
C ARG A 487 -26.14 19.18 -2.85
N SER A 488 -25.72 20.15 -3.65
CA SER A 488 -26.05 20.24 -5.08
C SER A 488 -24.84 20.07 -6.00
N ALA A 489 -23.64 20.34 -5.47
CA ALA A 489 -22.38 20.16 -6.16
C ALA A 489 -21.26 19.91 -5.15
N ILE A 490 -20.15 19.38 -5.65
CA ILE A 490 -18.88 19.29 -4.92
C ILE A 490 -18.38 20.68 -4.56
N ASP A 491 -17.86 20.83 -3.33
CA ASP A 491 -17.09 21.99 -2.91
C ASP A 491 -15.60 21.79 -3.22
N TYR A 492 -15.10 22.51 -4.22
CA TYR A 492 -13.68 22.45 -4.62
C TYR A 492 -12.79 23.47 -3.90
N SER A 493 -13.32 24.20 -2.91
CA SER A 493 -12.55 25.26 -2.24
C SER A 493 -11.40 24.75 -1.37
N GLY A 494 -11.47 23.50 -0.93
CA GLY A 494 -10.50 22.90 -0.01
C GLY A 494 -10.55 23.48 1.40
N ASN A 495 -11.51 24.34 1.71
CA ASN A 495 -11.50 25.09 2.97
C ASN A 495 -11.98 24.27 4.16
N SER A 496 -12.85 23.28 3.94
CA SER A 496 -13.35 22.42 5.01
C SER A 496 -14.02 21.15 4.47
N TYR A 497 -14.35 20.23 5.38
CA TYR A 497 -15.21 19.09 5.11
C TYR A 497 -16.31 18.98 6.17
N ASN A 498 -17.57 18.99 5.72
CA ASN A 498 -18.72 18.85 6.61
C ASN A 498 -19.25 17.41 6.58
N PHE A 499 -18.96 16.64 7.64
CA PHE A 499 -19.39 15.24 7.79
C PHE A 499 -20.91 15.07 7.74
N ASN A 500 -21.69 16.04 8.25
CA ASN A 500 -23.14 15.93 8.37
C ASN A 500 -23.85 16.13 7.03
N SER A 501 -23.29 16.92 6.10
CA SER A 501 -23.88 17.18 4.79
C SER A 501 -23.24 16.40 3.65
N SER A 502 -22.01 15.92 3.81
CA SER A 502 -21.25 15.22 2.76
C SER A 502 -21.58 13.72 2.73
N TYR A 503 -22.85 13.42 2.47
CA TYR A 503 -23.35 12.06 2.26
C TYR A 503 -24.12 11.94 0.94
N GLY A 504 -24.15 10.73 0.40
CA GLY A 504 -24.93 10.36 -0.80
C GLY A 504 -25.36 8.91 -0.73
N TYR A 505 -25.91 8.39 -1.83
CA TYR A 505 -26.52 7.07 -1.88
C TYR A 505 -25.99 6.23 -3.04
N ILE A 506 -25.76 4.95 -2.76
CA ILE A 506 -25.44 3.92 -3.75
C ILE A 506 -26.41 2.75 -3.54
N HIS A 507 -26.93 2.20 -4.63
CA HIS A 507 -27.77 1.01 -4.56
C HIS A 507 -26.93 -0.22 -4.13
N SER A 508 -27.46 -1.07 -3.25
CA SER A 508 -26.67 -2.16 -2.65
C SER A 508 -26.18 -3.19 -3.67
N SER A 509 -26.87 -3.36 -4.80
CA SER A 509 -26.48 -4.33 -5.84
C SER A 509 -25.16 -3.98 -6.54
N LEU A 510 -24.61 -2.78 -6.32
CA LEU A 510 -23.35 -2.33 -6.90
C LEU A 510 -22.17 -2.51 -5.95
N LEU A 511 -22.41 -3.06 -4.76
CA LEU A 511 -21.46 -3.12 -3.66
C LEU A 511 -21.47 -4.49 -3.01
N SER A 512 -20.28 -4.97 -2.66
CA SER A 512 -20.10 -6.17 -1.86
C SER A 512 -19.83 -5.79 -0.40
N GLU A 513 -20.51 -6.46 0.53
CA GLU A 513 -20.22 -6.36 1.95
C GLU A 513 -19.05 -7.30 2.31
N ASN A 514 -17.83 -6.89 2.01
CA ASN A 514 -16.63 -7.64 2.36
C ASN A 514 -15.98 -7.02 3.61
N GLY A 515 -16.69 -7.07 4.74
CA GLY A 515 -16.27 -6.37 5.96
C GLY A 515 -15.02 -6.96 6.61
N TYR A 516 -14.27 -6.10 7.31
CA TYR A 516 -13.33 -6.54 8.34
C TYR A 516 -14.09 -7.35 9.40
N THR A 517 -13.74 -8.62 9.55
CA THR A 517 -14.18 -9.45 10.67
C THR A 517 -13.15 -9.29 11.79
N SER A 518 -13.59 -8.74 12.93
CA SER A 518 -12.78 -8.61 14.13
C SER A 518 -12.55 -9.94 14.83
N ASP A 519 -12.63 -11.07 14.11
CA ASP A 519 -12.62 -12.44 14.64
C ASP A 519 -11.25 -12.75 15.22
N SER A 520 -11.00 -12.18 16.40
CA SER A 520 -9.95 -12.48 17.34
C SER A 520 -10.42 -13.56 18.31
N SER A 521 -11.40 -14.39 17.90
CA SER A 521 -11.52 -15.73 18.47
C SER A 521 -10.27 -16.47 18.02
N GLY A 522 -9.16 -16.22 18.74
CA GLY A 522 -7.89 -16.89 18.54
C GLY A 522 -8.22 -18.34 18.33
N GLY A 523 -7.87 -18.86 17.14
CA GLY A 523 -8.16 -20.22 16.75
C GLY A 523 -7.83 -21.08 17.94
N SER A 524 -8.88 -21.57 18.60
CA SER A 524 -8.73 -22.28 19.85
C SER A 524 -7.99 -23.53 19.46
N ASP A 525 -6.72 -23.61 19.89
CA ASP A 525 -5.94 -24.84 19.86
C ASP A 525 -6.52 -25.78 20.93
N THR A 526 -7.80 -26.11 20.78
CA THR A 526 -8.48 -27.15 21.55
C THR A 526 -8.18 -28.46 20.85
N GLY A 527 -7.00 -28.99 21.15
CA GLY A 527 -6.73 -30.42 21.03
C GLY A 527 -5.38 -30.79 20.43
N ALA A 528 -4.32 -30.72 21.22
CA ALA A 528 -3.27 -31.73 21.17
C ALA A 528 -2.55 -31.83 22.52
N ASN A 529 -2.48 -33.06 23.03
CA ASN A 529 -1.90 -33.50 24.29
C ASN A 529 -0.52 -32.90 24.64
N ASP A 530 -0.13 -33.05 25.90
CA ASP A 530 1.22 -32.82 26.45
C ASP A 530 2.35 -33.68 25.81
N ALA A 531 2.16 -34.17 24.59
CA ALA A 531 3.15 -34.91 23.83
C ALA A 531 3.86 -33.98 22.83
N TYR A 532 5.18 -33.92 22.90
CA TYR A 532 6.05 -33.35 21.87
C TYR A 532 6.74 -34.49 21.14
N LYS A 533 7.00 -34.33 19.84
CA LYS A 533 7.73 -35.32 19.04
C LYS A 533 9.20 -34.91 18.94
N LEU A 534 10.12 -35.80 19.29
CA LEU A 534 11.55 -35.51 19.18
C LEU A 534 11.94 -35.24 17.72
N GLY A 535 12.64 -34.15 17.49
CA GLY A 535 13.05 -33.66 16.17
C GLY A 535 12.05 -32.72 15.50
N ASP A 536 10.83 -32.61 16.02
CA ASP A 536 9.77 -31.70 15.54
C ASP A 536 9.75 -30.44 16.41
N VAL A 537 10.60 -29.49 16.07
CA VAL A 537 10.84 -28.27 16.88
C VAL A 537 9.90 -27.14 16.50
N ASN A 538 9.13 -27.29 15.42
CA ASN A 538 8.04 -26.39 15.05
C ASN A 538 6.65 -26.91 15.48
N ASN A 539 6.58 -28.13 16.02
CA ASN A 539 5.39 -28.82 16.49
C ASN A 539 4.31 -28.99 15.39
N ASP A 540 4.74 -29.28 14.15
CA ASP A 540 3.86 -29.49 13.00
C ASP A 540 3.48 -30.97 12.76
N GLY A 541 3.97 -31.87 13.62
CA GLY A 541 3.77 -33.32 13.60
C GLY A 541 4.78 -34.08 12.75
N LYS A 542 5.65 -33.38 12.01
CA LYS A 542 6.61 -33.94 11.06
C LYS A 542 8.03 -33.49 11.42
N ILE A 543 9.02 -34.23 10.93
CA ILE A 543 10.43 -33.88 11.11
C ILE A 543 10.95 -33.56 9.71
N THR A 544 11.13 -32.28 9.43
CA THR A 544 11.37 -31.75 8.08
C THR A 544 12.62 -30.85 8.06
N PRO A 545 13.09 -30.43 6.87
CA PRO A 545 14.15 -29.41 6.78
C PRO A 545 13.85 -28.12 7.56
N ALA A 546 12.59 -27.78 7.81
CA ALA A 546 12.23 -26.61 8.61
C ALA A 546 12.69 -26.76 10.08
N ASP A 547 12.57 -27.96 10.64
CA ASP A 547 13.04 -28.27 11.99
C ASP A 547 14.55 -28.22 12.09
N TYR A 548 15.22 -28.80 11.09
CA TYR A 548 16.67 -28.76 10.92
C TYR A 548 17.21 -27.33 10.88
N VAL A 549 16.54 -26.41 10.16
CA VAL A 549 16.94 -24.99 10.10
C VAL A 549 16.75 -24.29 11.45
N LYS A 550 15.67 -24.59 12.18
CA LYS A 550 15.43 -24.03 13.52
C LYS A 550 16.49 -24.47 14.53
N VAL A 551 16.86 -25.75 14.53
CA VAL A 551 17.97 -26.26 15.35
C VAL A 551 19.31 -25.63 14.96
N LYS A 552 19.58 -25.47 13.66
CA LYS A 552 20.77 -24.76 13.16
C LYS A 552 20.84 -23.34 13.71
N ASN A 553 19.74 -22.60 13.61
CA ASN A 553 19.70 -21.19 14.02
C ASN A 553 19.86 -21.03 15.54
N HIS A 554 19.38 -21.99 16.33
CA HIS A 554 19.65 -22.07 17.76
C HIS A 554 21.12 -22.27 18.09
N ILE A 555 21.77 -23.26 17.46
CA ILE A 555 23.20 -23.52 17.65
C ILE A 555 24.04 -22.31 17.23
N MET A 556 23.64 -21.63 16.15
CA MET A 556 24.31 -20.43 15.63
C MET A 556 23.96 -19.13 16.39
N LYS A 557 23.14 -19.20 17.45
CA LYS A 557 22.65 -18.04 18.22
C LYS A 557 21.94 -16.97 17.37
N LYS A 558 21.33 -17.39 16.25
CA LYS A 558 20.50 -16.55 15.37
C LYS A 558 19.04 -16.48 15.82
N SER A 559 18.56 -17.51 16.51
CA SER A 559 17.23 -17.57 17.13
C SER A 559 17.23 -18.55 18.29
N THR A 560 16.59 -18.26 19.41
CA THR A 560 16.59 -19.16 20.58
C THR A 560 15.34 -20.04 20.59
N LEU A 561 15.51 -21.37 20.60
CA LEU A 561 14.43 -22.31 20.89
C LEU A 561 14.06 -22.24 22.38
N THR A 562 12.78 -22.28 22.69
CA THR A 562 12.25 -22.20 24.05
C THR A 562 11.13 -23.23 24.24
N GLY A 563 10.83 -23.55 25.51
CA GLY A 563 9.73 -24.46 25.86
C GLY A 563 9.84 -25.83 25.17
N LYS A 564 8.72 -26.33 24.63
CA LYS A 564 8.63 -27.65 23.97
C LYS A 564 9.61 -27.82 22.81
N ALA A 565 9.90 -26.74 22.07
CA ALA A 565 10.82 -26.78 20.95
C ALA A 565 12.27 -27.04 21.39
N LEU A 566 12.64 -26.60 22.60
CA LEU A 566 13.94 -26.92 23.19
C LEU A 566 14.02 -28.40 23.52
N THR A 567 12.97 -28.96 24.13
CA THR A 567 12.93 -30.39 24.47
C THR A 567 12.85 -31.29 23.23
N ALA A 568 12.13 -30.86 22.19
CA ALA A 568 12.07 -31.57 20.90
C ALA A 568 13.40 -31.53 20.15
N ALA A 569 14.20 -30.47 20.33
CA ALA A 569 15.50 -30.32 19.67
C ALA A 569 16.58 -31.23 20.26
N ASP A 570 16.47 -31.63 21.53
CA ASP A 570 17.41 -32.51 22.24
C ASP A 570 17.12 -33.98 21.90
N VAL A 571 17.38 -34.35 20.64
CA VAL A 571 17.04 -35.68 20.10
C VAL A 571 17.94 -36.79 20.63
N ASN A 572 19.10 -36.47 21.19
CA ASN A 572 19.97 -37.42 21.87
C ASN A 572 19.75 -37.49 23.39
N LYS A 573 18.91 -36.60 23.95
CA LYS A 573 18.55 -36.50 25.38
C LYS A 573 19.75 -36.23 26.29
N ASP A 574 20.74 -35.47 25.82
CA ASP A 574 21.94 -35.12 26.60
C ASP A 574 21.81 -33.81 27.39
N GLY A 575 20.66 -33.13 27.25
CA GLY A 575 20.33 -31.87 27.92
C GLY A 575 20.90 -30.63 27.23
N LYS A 576 21.53 -30.76 26.05
CA LYS A 576 22.13 -29.65 25.29
C LYS A 576 21.76 -29.75 23.81
N ILE A 577 21.46 -28.61 23.20
CA ILE A 577 21.22 -28.55 21.76
C ILE A 577 22.53 -28.29 21.04
N THR A 578 23.07 -29.31 20.39
CA THR A 578 24.41 -29.28 19.79
C THR A 578 24.39 -29.69 18.31
N PRO A 579 25.53 -29.56 17.59
CA PRO A 579 25.64 -30.14 16.25
C PRO A 579 25.34 -31.64 16.18
N ALA A 580 25.39 -32.38 17.29
CA ALA A 580 25.00 -33.79 17.32
C ALA A 580 23.50 -33.96 17.04
N ASP A 581 22.64 -33.18 17.69
CA ASP A 581 21.19 -33.18 17.49
C ASP A 581 20.81 -32.78 16.07
N TYR A 582 21.48 -31.74 15.58
CA TYR A 582 21.36 -31.27 14.22
C TYR A 582 21.66 -32.36 13.17
N VAL A 583 22.70 -33.17 13.39
CA VAL A 583 23.07 -34.28 12.50
C VAL A 583 22.06 -35.43 12.59
N ILE A 584 21.52 -35.72 13.77
CA ILE A 584 20.51 -36.77 13.96
C ILE A 584 19.21 -36.40 13.23
N ILE A 585 18.74 -35.15 13.38
CA ILE A 585 17.57 -34.64 12.64
C ILE A 585 17.82 -34.66 11.14
N LYS A 586 19.01 -34.25 10.69
CA LYS A 586 19.41 -34.35 9.27
C LYS A 586 19.36 -35.77 8.74
N ASN A 587 19.95 -36.72 9.46
CA ASN A 587 19.99 -38.12 9.03
C ASN A 587 18.58 -38.74 9.02
N HIS A 588 17.68 -38.29 9.89
CA HIS A 588 16.28 -38.65 9.85
C HIS A 588 15.57 -38.17 8.58
N ILE A 589 15.72 -36.89 8.26
CA ILE A 589 15.17 -36.29 7.03
C ILE A 589 15.72 -36.98 5.77
N MET A 590 17.00 -37.39 5.80
CA MET A 590 17.65 -38.09 4.69
C MET A 590 17.36 -39.60 4.64
N GLY A 591 16.52 -40.13 5.54
CA GLY A 591 16.20 -41.57 5.59
C GLY A 591 17.36 -42.47 6.01
N LYS A 592 18.41 -41.92 6.62
CA LYS A 592 19.62 -42.63 7.06
C LYS A 592 19.55 -43.13 8.51
N SER A 593 18.65 -42.57 9.32
CA SER A 593 18.39 -43.00 10.69
C SER A 593 16.96 -42.67 11.11
N THR A 594 16.44 -43.30 12.15
CA THR A 594 15.14 -42.93 12.75
C THR A 594 15.36 -42.34 14.14
N ILE A 595 14.77 -41.18 14.40
CA ILE A 595 14.67 -40.64 15.77
C ILE A 595 13.65 -41.52 16.51
N LYS A 596 14.09 -42.12 17.62
CA LYS A 596 13.23 -42.93 18.48
C LYS A 596 12.61 -42.03 19.55
N GLU A 597 11.31 -42.18 19.78
CA GLU A 597 10.56 -41.45 20.81
C GLU A 597 11.11 -41.72 22.24
#